data_AF-A0A5J4PDZ4-F1
#
_entry.id   AF-A0A5J4PDZ4-F1
#
_cell.length_a   1.000
_cell.length_b   1.000
_cell.length_c   1.000
_cell.angle_alpha   90.00
_cell.angle_beta   90.00
_cell.angle_gamma   90.00
#
_symmetry.space_group_name_H-M   'P 1'
#
loop_
_entity.id
_entity.type
_entity.pdbx_description
1 polymer ?
#
loop_
_entity_poly.entity_id
_entity_poly.type
_entity_poly.pdbx_seq_one_letter_code
_entity_poly.pdbx_strand_id
1 'polypeptide(L)'
;MKKRIGLIDVDRHHFPNFALMKIANFHRTAGDTVEWVNYLKRYDKVYQSKVFTFTSDIQTPVQADESLKGGTGYNMYGELFCEDTKPDYFLYPQYPAAYGFLTRGYIRRCRWCIVPEKEGGIRPYRDIETVLQGRKTAILM
;
A
#
# COMPACT_ATOMS: atom_id res chain seq x y z
N MET A 1 11.90 11.80 -17.85
CA MET A 1 12.51 12.44 -16.66
C MET A 1 12.25 11.55 -15.45
N LYS A 2 13.24 11.39 -14.57
CA LYS A 2 13.12 10.67 -13.31
C LYS A 2 12.25 11.48 -12.34
N LYS A 3 11.17 10.89 -11.82
CA LYS A 3 10.25 11.56 -10.90
C LYS A 3 10.68 11.41 -9.44
N ARG A 4 10.29 12.36 -8.61
CA ARG A 4 10.37 12.30 -7.15
C ARG A 4 8.99 12.00 -6.58
N ILE A 5 8.90 10.86 -5.89
CA ILE A 5 7.68 10.30 -5.36
C ILE A 5 7.72 10.39 -3.83
N GLY A 6 6.70 11.04 -3.27
CA GLY A 6 6.50 11.12 -1.82
C GLY A 6 5.46 10.11 -1.37
N LEU A 7 5.73 9.42 -0.27
CA LEU A 7 4.78 8.48 0.32
C LEU A 7 4.34 8.95 1.71
N ILE A 8 3.08 8.72 2.03
CA ILE A 8 2.47 9.03 3.31
C ILE A 8 1.71 7.80 3.81
N ASP A 9 2.21 7.23 4.90
CA ASP A 9 1.47 6.29 5.73
C ASP A 9 0.69 7.08 6.80
N VAL A 10 -0.64 7.06 6.69
CA VAL A 10 -1.52 7.89 7.54
C VAL A 10 -1.71 7.26 8.90
N ASP A 11 -1.89 5.94 8.94
CA ASP A 11 -2.20 5.23 10.18
C ASP A 11 -0.99 5.14 11.12
N ARG A 12 0.23 5.14 10.57
CA ARG A 12 1.51 5.10 11.32
C ARG A 12 1.49 4.09 12.48
N HIS A 13 0.91 2.94 12.23
CA HIS A 13 0.75 1.88 13.23
C HIS A 13 1.88 0.84 13.12
N HIS A 14 1.91 -0.11 14.05
CA HIS A 14 2.92 -1.18 14.14
C HIS A 14 2.75 -2.28 13.07
N PHE A 15 2.43 -1.91 11.83
CA PHE A 15 2.43 -2.79 10.66
C PHE A 15 2.90 -2.02 9.41
N PRO A 16 3.42 -2.71 8.38
CA PRO A 16 3.80 -2.05 7.14
C PRO A 16 2.56 -1.76 6.25
N ASN A 17 2.54 -0.60 5.60
CA ASN A 17 1.47 -0.27 4.66
C ASN A 17 1.71 -0.97 3.31
N PHE A 18 1.01 -2.09 3.10
CA PHE A 18 1.20 -2.97 1.96
C PHE A 18 1.02 -2.29 0.59
N ALA A 19 0.08 -1.34 0.48
CA ALA A 19 -0.14 -0.59 -0.75
C ALA A 19 1.06 0.32 -1.07
N LEU A 20 1.58 1.04 -0.07
CA LEU A 20 2.75 1.91 -0.26
C LEU A 20 4.01 1.13 -0.62
N MET A 21 4.18 -0.08 -0.07
CA MET A 21 5.29 -0.96 -0.45
C MET A 21 5.25 -1.33 -1.94
N LYS A 22 4.06 -1.62 -2.49
CA LYS A 22 3.90 -1.93 -3.93
C LYS A 22 4.16 -0.71 -4.79
N ILE A 23 3.60 0.45 -4.41
CA ILE A 23 3.81 1.73 -5.11
C ILE A 23 5.30 2.09 -5.14
N ALA A 24 6.01 1.88 -4.03
CA ALA A 24 7.45 2.13 -3.96
C ALA A 24 8.24 1.27 -4.94
N ASN A 25 7.94 -0.03 -5.00
CA ASN A 25 8.61 -0.92 -5.94
C ASN A 25 8.32 -0.55 -7.40
N PHE A 26 7.06 -0.22 -7.71
CA PHE A 26 6.64 0.18 -9.05
C PHE A 26 7.45 1.38 -9.54
N HIS A 27 7.55 2.43 -8.72
CA HIS A 27 8.31 3.63 -9.06
C HIS A 27 9.82 3.39 -9.09
N ARG A 28 10.38 2.67 -8.13
CA ARG A 28 11.83 2.37 -8.10
C ARG A 28 12.26 1.53 -9.31
N THR A 29 11.42 0.58 -9.74
CA THR A 29 11.66 -0.21 -10.94
C THR A 29 11.60 0.64 -12.22
N ALA A 30 10.74 1.67 -12.23
CA ALA A 30 10.71 2.68 -13.30
C ALA A 30 11.89 3.68 -13.25
N GLY A 31 12.76 3.57 -12.23
CA GLY A 31 13.92 4.44 -12.04
C GLY A 31 13.64 5.71 -11.24
N ASP A 32 12.40 5.92 -10.78
CA ASP A 32 12.00 7.07 -9.96
C ASP A 32 12.64 7.05 -8.56
N THR A 33 12.74 8.23 -7.94
CA THR A 33 13.15 8.35 -6.53
C THR A 33 11.92 8.25 -5.64
N VAL A 34 11.96 7.37 -4.64
CA VAL A 34 10.87 7.18 -3.68
C VAL A 34 11.37 7.43 -2.28
N GLU A 35 10.68 8.29 -1.54
CA GLU A 35 10.99 8.59 -0.13
C GLU A 35 9.71 8.86 0.67
N TRP A 36 9.78 8.72 1.99
CA TRP A 36 8.76 9.30 2.87
C TRP A 36 8.68 10.80 2.64
N VAL A 37 7.47 11.36 2.67
CA VAL A 37 7.29 12.79 2.45
C VAL A 37 8.14 13.59 3.43
N ASN A 38 8.95 14.48 2.88
CA ASN A 38 9.63 15.56 3.56
C ASN A 38 8.91 16.87 3.16
N TYR A 39 8.26 17.50 4.14
CA TYR A 39 7.43 18.70 3.92
C TYR A 39 8.22 19.93 3.41
N LEU A 40 9.55 19.88 3.41
CA LEU A 40 10.41 20.93 2.86
C LEU A 40 10.75 20.72 1.38
N LYS A 41 10.36 19.57 0.79
CA LYS A 41 10.65 19.23 -0.61
C LYS A 41 9.39 19.33 -1.47
N ARG A 42 9.59 19.60 -2.77
CA ARG A 42 8.58 19.45 -3.81
C ARG A 42 8.67 18.08 -4.48
N TYR A 43 7.52 17.48 -4.77
CA TYR A 43 7.38 16.16 -5.38
C TYR A 43 6.63 16.25 -6.72
N ASP A 44 6.94 15.36 -7.66
CA ASP A 44 6.12 15.22 -8.87
C ASP A 44 4.79 14.53 -8.53
N LYS A 45 4.83 13.56 -7.62
CA LYS A 45 3.65 12.83 -7.18
C LYS A 45 3.73 12.41 -5.72
N VAL A 46 2.63 12.52 -5.00
CA VAL A 46 2.50 12.04 -3.61
C VAL A 46 1.37 11.03 -3.52
N TYR A 47 1.65 9.90 -2.85
CA TYR A 47 0.66 8.88 -2.54
C TYR A 47 0.41 8.82 -1.03
N GLN A 48 -0.85 8.82 -0.66
CA GLN A 48 -1.30 8.76 0.72
C GLN A 48 -2.23 7.58 0.93
N SER A 49 -1.83 6.65 1.80
CA SER A 49 -2.57 5.42 2.07
C SER A 49 -3.11 5.42 3.48
N LYS A 50 -4.42 5.16 3.61
CA LYS A 50 -5.13 5.08 4.89
C LYS A 50 -6.02 3.83 4.92
N VAL A 51 -5.80 2.97 5.90
CA VAL A 51 -6.48 1.69 6.11
C VAL A 51 -7.67 1.85 7.05
N PHE A 52 -7.53 2.60 8.15
CA PHE A 52 -8.57 2.70 9.16
C PHE A 52 -9.36 3.99 9.08
N THR A 53 -10.67 3.93 9.28
CA THR A 53 -11.55 5.10 9.24
C THR A 53 -11.43 5.99 10.48
N PHE A 54 -10.94 5.44 11.61
CA PHE A 54 -10.83 6.15 12.89
C PHE A 54 -9.54 6.97 13.04
N THR A 55 -8.52 6.73 12.21
CA THR A 55 -7.28 7.54 12.26
C THR A 55 -7.55 8.92 11.69
N SER A 56 -7.08 9.98 12.35
CA SER A 56 -7.13 11.33 11.80
C SER A 56 -6.31 11.45 10.50
N ASP A 57 -6.81 12.22 9.53
CA ASP A 57 -6.07 12.47 8.29
C ASP A 57 -4.94 13.49 8.51
N ILE A 58 -3.92 13.46 7.64
CA ILE A 58 -2.86 14.47 7.64
C ILE A 58 -3.41 15.82 7.17
N GLN A 59 -3.25 16.84 8.00
CA GLN A 59 -3.70 18.20 7.71
C GLN A 59 -2.61 19.06 7.05
N THR A 60 -1.35 18.67 7.16
CA THR A 60 -0.22 19.41 6.61
C THR A 60 -0.20 19.32 5.09
N PRO A 61 -0.29 20.45 4.36
CA PRO A 61 -0.18 20.44 2.91
C PRO A 61 1.20 19.95 2.47
N VAL A 62 1.24 19.22 1.35
CA VAL A 62 2.48 18.76 0.72
C VAL A 62 2.64 19.44 -0.62
N GLN A 63 3.86 19.90 -0.91
CA GLN A 63 4.17 20.48 -2.22
C GLN A 63 4.32 19.37 -3.24
N ALA A 64 3.28 19.13 -4.04
CA ALA A 64 3.29 18.12 -5.10
C ALA A 64 2.51 18.56 -6.33
N ASP A 65 2.97 18.18 -7.52
CA ASP A 65 2.25 18.44 -8.76
C ASP A 65 0.99 17.58 -8.87
N GLU A 66 1.02 16.36 -8.31
CA GLU A 66 -0.13 15.46 -8.20
C GLU A 66 -0.17 14.81 -6.81
N SER A 67 -1.36 14.76 -6.19
CA SER A 67 -1.58 14.10 -4.90
C SER A 67 -2.72 13.07 -5.01
N LEU A 68 -2.42 11.82 -4.69
CA LEU A 68 -3.35 10.70 -4.76
C LEU A 68 -3.58 10.11 -3.37
N LYS A 69 -4.84 9.99 -2.98
CA LYS A 69 -5.26 9.30 -1.76
C LYS A 69 -5.85 7.94 -2.10
N GLY A 70 -5.73 6.98 -1.19
CA GLY A 70 -6.32 5.66 -1.39
C GLY A 70 -6.40 4.84 -0.10
N GLY A 71 -7.25 3.82 -0.14
CA GLY A 71 -7.44 2.86 0.95
C GLY A 71 -8.81 2.93 1.61
N THR A 72 -9.11 1.88 2.37
CA THR A 72 -10.41 1.69 3.02
C THR A 72 -10.74 2.82 4.01
N GLY A 73 -9.73 3.43 4.65
CA GLY A 73 -9.91 4.54 5.57
C GLY A 73 -10.39 5.85 4.93
N TYR A 74 -10.35 5.93 3.59
CA TYR A 74 -10.96 7.00 2.79
C TYR A 74 -12.24 6.56 2.08
N ASN A 75 -12.76 5.35 2.34
CA ASN A 75 -13.86 4.74 1.58
C ASN A 75 -13.57 4.64 0.07
N MET A 76 -12.31 4.42 -0.29
CA MET A 76 -11.88 4.23 -1.67
C MET A 76 -11.60 2.75 -1.91
N TYR A 77 -12.46 2.11 -2.73
CA TYR A 77 -12.45 0.67 -2.95
C TYR A 77 -11.90 0.25 -4.32
N GLY A 78 -11.38 1.19 -5.11
CA GLY A 78 -10.75 0.90 -6.39
C GLY A 78 -9.52 0.02 -6.25
N GLU A 79 -9.22 -0.73 -7.32
CA GLU A 79 -8.00 -1.52 -7.39
C GLU A 79 -6.76 -0.62 -7.46
N LEU A 80 -5.69 -1.07 -6.80
CA LEU A 80 -4.40 -0.41 -6.89
C LEU A 80 -3.83 -0.60 -8.29
N PHE A 81 -3.46 0.48 -8.98
CA PHE A 81 -2.92 0.41 -10.35
C PHE A 81 -1.66 -0.48 -10.50
N CYS A 82 -0.95 -0.74 -9.40
CA CYS A 82 0.23 -1.60 -9.33
C CYS A 82 -0.02 -2.85 -8.47
N GLU A 83 -1.22 -3.43 -8.54
CA GLU A 83 -1.62 -4.54 -7.68
C GLU A 83 -0.75 -5.80 -7.85
N ASP A 84 -0.22 -6.04 -9.06
CA ASP A 84 0.66 -7.18 -9.36
C ASP A 84 2.12 -6.96 -8.94
N THR A 85 2.48 -5.72 -8.59
CA THR A 85 3.82 -5.40 -8.14
C THR A 85 4.13 -6.08 -6.80
N LYS A 86 5.37 -6.54 -6.61
CA LYS A 86 5.84 -7.10 -5.34
C LYS A 86 6.05 -5.97 -4.32
N PRO A 87 5.71 -6.14 -3.03
CA PRO A 87 6.00 -5.12 -2.02
C PRO A 87 7.50 -4.91 -1.84
N ASP A 88 7.95 -3.64 -1.84
CA ASP A 88 9.32 -3.25 -1.47
C ASP A 88 9.42 -2.97 0.04
N TYR A 89 10.34 -3.66 0.70
CA TYR A 89 10.57 -3.58 2.14
C TYR A 89 11.60 -2.52 2.52
N PHE A 90 12.22 -1.83 1.56
CA PHE A 90 13.12 -0.72 1.84
C PHE A 90 12.46 0.38 2.69
N LEU A 91 11.15 0.60 2.53
CA LEU A 91 10.38 1.55 3.34
C LEU A 91 10.19 1.10 4.79
N TYR A 92 10.23 -0.20 5.01
CA TYR A 92 9.83 -0.87 6.24
C TYR A 92 10.88 -1.92 6.65
N PRO A 93 12.16 -1.53 6.79
CA PRO A 93 13.26 -2.47 7.03
C PRO A 93 13.16 -3.19 8.37
N GLN A 94 12.39 -2.64 9.32
CA GLN A 94 12.12 -3.24 10.62
C GLN A 94 11.21 -4.48 10.57
N TYR A 95 10.61 -4.79 9.41
CA TYR A 95 9.73 -5.96 9.23
C TYR A 95 10.45 -7.06 8.42
N PRO A 96 11.02 -8.09 9.10
CA PRO A 96 11.81 -9.12 8.42
C PRO A 96 10.97 -10.18 7.71
N ALA A 97 9.71 -10.36 8.13
CA ALA A 97 8.78 -11.31 7.51
C ALA A 97 8.22 -10.76 6.21
N ALA A 98 7.91 -11.66 5.26
CA ALA A 98 7.11 -11.31 4.10
C ALA A 98 5.65 -11.09 4.50
N TYR A 99 4.98 -10.11 3.92
CA TYR A 99 3.55 -9.86 4.07
C TYR A 99 2.85 -10.10 2.74
N GLY A 100 1.65 -10.66 2.78
CA GLY A 100 0.84 -10.83 1.57
C GLY A 100 -0.43 -11.63 1.78
N PHE A 101 -1.05 -11.97 0.67
CA PHE A 101 -2.29 -12.73 0.61
C PHE A 101 -2.08 -13.88 -0.37
N LEU A 102 -2.59 -15.07 -0.06
CA LEU A 102 -2.66 -16.18 -1.02
C LEU A 102 -3.99 -16.18 -1.78
N THR A 103 -5.04 -15.68 -1.13
CA THR A 103 -6.39 -15.53 -1.69
C THR A 103 -6.91 -14.12 -1.41
N ARG A 104 -7.89 -13.68 -2.21
CA ARG A 104 -8.60 -12.41 -2.03
C ARG A 104 -10.10 -12.65 -2.10
N GLY A 105 -10.89 -11.71 -1.60
CA GLY A 105 -12.35 -11.84 -1.55
C GLY A 105 -12.84 -12.63 -0.33
N TYR A 106 -14.16 -12.60 -0.13
CA TYR A 106 -14.79 -13.23 1.03
C TYR A 106 -16.16 -13.80 0.68
N ILE A 107 -16.41 -15.06 1.05
CA ILE A 107 -17.64 -15.76 0.66
C ILE A 107 -18.89 -15.28 1.43
N ARG A 108 -18.72 -14.76 2.66
CA ARG A 108 -19.87 -14.41 3.50
C ARG A 108 -20.23 -12.93 3.31
N ARG A 109 -21.49 -12.64 3.04
CA ARG A 109 -22.01 -11.27 2.91
C ARG A 109 -22.45 -10.70 4.26
N CYS A 110 -21.57 -10.75 5.26
CA CYS A 110 -21.86 -10.22 6.59
C CYS A 110 -22.06 -8.70 6.52
N ARG A 111 -23.08 -8.15 7.20
CA ARG A 111 -23.41 -6.71 7.15
C ARG A 111 -22.30 -5.76 7.61
N TRP A 112 -21.31 -6.28 8.34
CA TRP A 112 -20.17 -5.52 8.87
C TRP A 112 -18.87 -5.77 8.08
N CYS A 113 -18.90 -6.59 7.03
CA CYS A 113 -17.72 -6.92 6.25
C CYS A 113 -17.77 -6.21 4.89
N ILE A 114 -16.81 -5.33 4.63
CA ILE A 114 -16.68 -4.60 3.36
C ILE A 114 -16.04 -5.45 2.24
N VAL A 115 -15.38 -6.56 2.60
CA VAL A 115 -14.56 -7.35 1.65
C VAL A 115 -15.38 -7.90 0.46
N PRO A 116 -16.60 -8.47 0.63
CA PRO A 116 -17.38 -8.94 -0.52
C PRO A 116 -17.76 -7.83 -1.51
N GLU A 117 -17.95 -6.60 -1.04
CA GLU A 117 -18.25 -5.44 -1.88
C GLU A 117 -16.99 -4.93 -2.60
N LYS A 118 -15.87 -4.88 -1.88
CA LYS A 118 -14.58 -4.40 -2.39
C LYS A 118 -13.87 -5.39 -3.32
N GLU A 119 -13.91 -6.68 -2.99
CA GLU A 119 -13.05 -7.71 -3.61
C GLU A 119 -13.84 -8.85 -4.26
N GLY A 120 -15.15 -8.93 -4.00
CA GLY A 120 -16.00 -10.00 -4.52
C GLY A 120 -15.84 -11.34 -3.79
N GLY A 121 -16.17 -12.42 -4.50
CA GLY A 121 -16.05 -13.79 -4.01
C GLY A 121 -14.60 -14.24 -3.85
N ILE A 122 -14.39 -15.29 -3.04
CA ILE A 122 -13.05 -15.81 -2.82
C ILE A 122 -12.42 -16.29 -4.13
N ARG A 123 -11.15 -15.92 -4.34
CA ARG A 123 -10.37 -16.33 -5.51
C ARG A 123 -8.88 -16.47 -5.16
N PRO A 124 -8.14 -17.32 -5.89
CA PRO A 124 -6.68 -17.33 -5.83
C PRO A 124 -6.10 -15.95 -6.11
N TYR A 125 -4.95 -15.65 -5.50
CA TYR A 125 -4.26 -14.38 -5.71
C TYR A 125 -2.77 -14.55 -5.98
N ARG A 126 -2.00 -15.19 -5.09
CA ARG A 126 -0.56 -15.39 -5.28
C ARG A 126 -0.07 -16.69 -4.67
N ASP A 127 0.97 -17.25 -5.27
CA ASP A 127 1.72 -18.37 -4.70
C ASP A 127 2.61 -17.93 -3.54
N ILE A 128 2.89 -18.87 -2.63
CA ILE A 128 3.66 -18.60 -1.42
C ILE A 128 5.09 -18.15 -1.72
N GLU A 129 5.70 -18.67 -2.78
CA GLU A 129 7.03 -18.29 -3.25
C GLU A 129 7.05 -16.82 -3.71
N THR A 130 5.98 -16.38 -4.36
CA THR A 130 5.81 -14.99 -4.78
C THR A 130 5.66 -14.06 -3.58
N VAL A 131 4.98 -14.50 -2.53
CA VAL A 131 4.85 -13.73 -1.28
C VAL A 131 6.19 -13.66 -0.55
N LEU A 132 6.88 -14.80 -0.37
CA LEU A 132 8.12 -14.90 0.40
C LEU A 132 9.24 -14.01 -0.15
N GLN A 133 9.40 -13.93 -1.47
CA GLN A 133 10.48 -13.16 -2.11
C GLN A 133 11.86 -13.46 -1.49
N GLY A 134 12.12 -14.74 -1.21
CA GLY A 134 13.36 -15.20 -0.58
C GLY A 134 13.46 -14.98 0.94
N ARG A 135 12.43 -14.45 1.61
CA ARG A 135 12.38 -14.34 3.08
C ARG A 135 12.09 -15.70 3.71
N LYS A 136 12.50 -15.87 4.98
CA LYS A 136 12.33 -17.13 5.73
C LYS A 136 10.93 -17.33 6.31
N THR A 137 10.21 -16.23 6.56
CA THR A 137 8.89 -16.24 7.21
C THR A 137 7.91 -15.40 6.41
N ALA A 138 6.64 -15.79 6.43
CA ALA A 138 5.53 -15.04 5.85
C ALA A 138 4.42 -14.83 6.89
N ILE A 139 3.83 -13.65 6.86
CA ILE A 139 2.61 -13.26 7.57
C ILE A 139 1.55 -13.09 6.48
N LEU A 140 0.59 -14.01 6.49
CA LEU A 140 -0.56 -13.96 5.59
C LEU A 140 -1.68 -13.19 6.29
N MET A 141 -2.27 -12.25 5.56
CA MET A 141 -3.33 -11.36 6.03
C MET A 141 -4.69 -11.76 5.48
#